data_AF-A0A9D7NXV4-F1
#
_entry.id   AF-A0A9D7NXV4-F1
#
_cell.length_a   1.000
_cell.length_b   1.000
_cell.length_c   1.000
_cell.angle_alpha   90.00
_cell.angle_beta   90.00
_cell.angle_gamma   90.00
#
_symmetry.space_group_name_H-M   'P 1'
#
loop_
_entity.id
_entity.type
_entity.pdbx_description
1 polymer ?
#
loop_
_entity_poly.entity_id
_entity_poly.type
_entity_poly.pdbx_seq_one_letter_code
_entity_poly.pdbx_strand_id
1 'polypeptide(L)'
;MGEPTLDLESLANHRGSSFGALDGVAQPTTEQFENLIWHALREIAPERPIWVEDESMMIGRVKIPDALYDQMRTARLYFVDMPKADRAARLVVDYGARDKTTLAEAILRIQKRMGPQHCRQALEALDAGDLRSVALITLGYYDKAYLRGTSSRSPDRITTIPVRASELRTLATQLKDDVTT
;
A
#
# COMPACT_ATOMS: atom_id res chain seq x y z
N MET A 1 7.48 5.47 -17.96
CA MET A 1 8.46 4.37 -17.77
C MET A 1 7.73 3.08 -18.18
N GLY A 2 8.36 2.18 -18.93
CA GLY A 2 7.70 1.07 -19.65
C GLY A 2 8.13 -0.32 -19.20
N GLU A 3 8.29 -0.51 -17.89
CA GLU A 3 8.38 -1.86 -17.31
C GLU A 3 6.97 -2.44 -17.17
N PRO A 4 6.79 -3.77 -17.32
CA PRO A 4 5.50 -4.37 -17.06
C PRO A 4 5.14 -4.28 -15.57
N THR A 5 4.01 -3.65 -15.27
CA THR A 5 3.48 -3.48 -13.92
C THR A 5 2.04 -3.96 -13.87
N LEU A 6 1.72 -4.78 -12.86
CA LEU A 6 0.35 -5.07 -12.45
C LEU A 6 -0.02 -4.14 -11.29
N ASP A 7 -0.76 -3.09 -11.59
CA ASP A 7 -1.22 -2.07 -10.65
C ASP A 7 -2.53 -2.53 -9.99
N LEU A 8 -2.42 -3.23 -8.86
CA LEU A 8 -3.57 -3.85 -8.18
C LEU A 8 -4.47 -2.80 -7.55
N GLU A 9 -3.91 -1.73 -6.97
CA GLU A 9 -4.67 -0.64 -6.38
C GLU A 9 -5.58 0.05 -7.42
N SER A 10 -5.05 0.34 -8.62
CA SER A 10 -5.82 0.93 -9.71
C SER A 10 -6.89 -0.02 -10.23
N LEU A 11 -6.57 -1.31 -10.42
CA LEU A 11 -7.58 -2.31 -10.83
C LEU A 11 -8.68 -2.48 -9.76
N ALA A 12 -8.34 -2.32 -8.47
CA ALA A 12 -9.27 -2.38 -7.36
C ALA A 12 -10.00 -1.06 -7.08
N ASN A 13 -9.66 0.03 -7.77
CA ASN A 13 -10.08 1.41 -7.45
C ASN A 13 -9.88 1.76 -5.96
N HIS A 14 -8.75 1.38 -5.36
CA HIS A 14 -8.53 1.54 -3.92
C HIS A 14 -7.06 1.46 -3.51
N ARG A 15 -6.60 2.39 -2.67
CA ARG A 15 -5.20 2.53 -2.24
C ARG A 15 -4.79 1.68 -1.04
N GLY A 16 -5.13 0.39 -1.03
CA GLY A 16 -4.63 -0.59 -0.04
C GLY A 16 -4.91 -0.32 1.47
N SER A 17 -5.62 0.74 1.85
CA SER A 17 -5.68 1.23 3.23
C SER A 17 -7.10 1.62 3.66
N SER A 18 -7.35 1.81 4.96
CA SER A 18 -8.65 2.34 5.37
C SER A 18 -8.87 3.74 4.77
N PHE A 19 -7.83 4.53 4.60
CA PHE A 19 -7.90 5.83 3.94
C PHE A 19 -8.03 5.73 2.40
N GLY A 20 -7.90 4.53 1.83
CA GLY A 20 -7.63 4.31 0.42
C GLY A 20 -8.84 4.29 -0.53
N ALA A 21 -10.06 4.45 -0.02
CA ALA A 21 -11.22 4.60 -0.91
C ALA A 21 -11.02 5.81 -1.83
N LEU A 22 -11.13 5.60 -3.14
CA LEU A 22 -11.02 6.67 -4.13
C LEU A 22 -12.36 7.41 -4.23
N ASP A 23 -12.33 8.73 -4.01
CA ASP A 23 -13.54 9.53 -3.97
C ASP A 23 -14.29 9.44 -5.30
N GLY A 24 -15.56 9.05 -5.24
CA GLY A 24 -16.43 8.96 -6.41
C GLY A 24 -16.19 7.75 -7.32
N VAL A 25 -15.26 6.85 -6.99
CA VAL A 25 -15.01 5.63 -7.81
C VAL A 25 -15.37 4.38 -7.02
N ALA A 26 -16.36 3.64 -7.50
CA ALA A 26 -16.74 2.38 -6.89
C ALA A 26 -15.65 1.33 -7.12
N GLN A 27 -15.30 0.59 -6.08
CA GLN A 27 -14.53 -0.65 -6.26
C GLN A 27 -15.31 -1.62 -7.16
N PRO A 28 -14.66 -2.43 -8.00
CA PRO A 28 -15.32 -3.51 -8.74
C PRO A 28 -15.88 -4.59 -7.80
N THR A 29 -16.68 -5.52 -8.33
CA THR A 29 -16.95 -6.79 -7.62
C THR A 29 -15.67 -7.64 -7.62
N THR A 30 -15.61 -8.67 -6.78
CA THR A 30 -14.46 -9.58 -6.76
C THR A 30 -14.28 -10.25 -8.12
N GLU A 31 -15.37 -10.74 -8.74
CA GLU A 31 -15.31 -11.38 -10.06
C GLU A 31 -14.81 -10.40 -11.14
N GLN A 32 -15.27 -9.15 -11.10
CA GLN A 32 -14.80 -8.14 -12.05
C GLN A 32 -13.33 -7.77 -11.80
N PHE A 33 -12.89 -7.74 -10.55
CA PHE A 33 -11.47 -7.53 -10.21
C PHE A 33 -10.59 -8.66 -10.74
N GLU A 34 -11.02 -9.92 -10.63
CA GLU A 34 -10.31 -11.07 -11.22
C GLU A 34 -10.23 -10.97 -12.75
N ASN A 35 -11.33 -10.59 -13.42
CA ASN A 35 -11.34 -10.34 -14.85
C ASN A 35 -10.34 -9.24 -15.25
N LEU A 36 -10.32 -8.14 -14.49
CA LEU A 36 -9.41 -7.02 -14.71
C LEU A 36 -7.94 -7.43 -14.56
N ILE A 37 -7.61 -8.22 -13.53
CA ILE A 37 -6.27 -8.80 -13.36
C ILE A 37 -5.90 -9.68 -14.56
N TRP A 38 -6.79 -10.58 -14.96
CA TRP A 38 -6.54 -11.46 -16.10
C TRP A 38 -6.30 -10.67 -17.39
N HIS A 39 -7.11 -9.65 -17.65
CA HIS A 39 -6.92 -8.77 -18.80
C HIS A 39 -5.57 -8.05 -18.74
N ALA A 40 -5.21 -7.46 -17.60
CA ALA A 40 -3.93 -6.77 -17.44
C ALA A 40 -2.74 -7.72 -17.67
N LEU A 41 -2.78 -8.94 -17.12
CA LEU A 41 -1.72 -9.94 -17.31
C LEU A 41 -1.59 -10.40 -18.76
N ARG A 42 -2.69 -10.47 -19.52
CA ARG A 42 -2.66 -10.88 -20.94
C ARG A 42 -1.97 -9.88 -21.86
N GLU A 43 -1.99 -8.60 -21.50
CA GLU A 43 -1.34 -7.54 -22.27
C GLU A 43 0.16 -7.42 -21.94
N ILE A 44 0.62 -8.10 -20.88
CA ILE A 44 2.03 -8.11 -20.48
C ILE A 44 2.78 -9.21 -21.23
N ALA A 45 3.83 -8.81 -21.94
CA ALA A 45 4.73 -9.73 -22.62
C ALA A 45 5.44 -10.65 -21.59
N PRO A 46 5.37 -11.99 -21.74
CA PRO A 46 5.82 -12.95 -20.72
C PRO A 46 7.35 -13.01 -20.54
N GLU A 47 8.11 -12.38 -21.44
CA GLU A 47 9.58 -12.46 -21.46
C GLU A 47 10.26 -11.55 -20.44
N ARG A 48 9.50 -10.75 -19.67
CA ARG A 48 10.03 -9.79 -18.71
C ARG A 48 9.40 -9.99 -17.32
N PRO A 49 10.17 -9.78 -16.24
CA PRO A 49 9.60 -9.75 -14.89
C PRO A 49 8.49 -8.69 -14.77
N ILE A 50 7.46 -9.03 -14.00
CA ILE A 50 6.32 -8.17 -13.74
C ILE A 50 6.48 -7.56 -12.34
N TRP A 51 6.39 -6.24 -12.26
CA TRP A 51 6.31 -5.53 -10.99
C TRP A 51 4.89 -5.59 -10.46
N VAL A 52 4.74 -5.95 -9.19
CA VAL A 52 3.44 -6.01 -8.52
C VAL A 52 3.60 -5.35 -7.15
N GLU A 53 2.57 -4.63 -6.72
CA GLU A 53 2.49 -4.05 -5.38
C GLU A 53 2.46 -5.17 -4.31
N ASP A 54 3.16 -5.00 -3.19
CA ASP A 54 3.11 -5.97 -2.06
C ASP A 54 1.83 -5.78 -1.23
N GLU A 55 0.69 -5.95 -1.89
CA GLU A 55 -0.62 -5.88 -1.26
C GLU A 55 -0.91 -7.12 -0.41
N SER A 56 -1.74 -6.93 0.61
CA SER A 56 -2.31 -8.06 1.33
C SER A 56 -3.31 -8.80 0.43
N MET A 57 -3.71 -10.02 0.81
CA MET A 57 -4.69 -10.80 0.04
C MET A 57 -6.00 -10.04 -0.25
N MET A 58 -6.34 -9.04 0.57
CA MET A 58 -7.51 -8.18 0.40
C MET A 58 -7.11 -6.74 0.07
N ILE A 59 -7.76 -6.13 -0.93
CA ILE A 59 -7.65 -4.70 -1.25
C ILE A 59 -9.04 -4.07 -1.11
N GLY A 60 -9.28 -3.41 0.01
CA GLY A 60 -10.64 -2.98 0.35
C GLY A 60 -11.55 -4.19 0.55
N ARG A 61 -12.56 -4.36 -0.31
CA ARG A 61 -13.48 -5.51 -0.28
C ARG A 61 -13.19 -6.60 -1.32
N VAL A 62 -12.26 -6.38 -2.24
CA VAL A 62 -11.90 -7.38 -3.26
C VAL A 62 -10.73 -8.24 -2.80
N LYS A 63 -10.69 -9.49 -3.28
CA LYS A 63 -9.66 -10.48 -2.95
C LYS A 63 -8.77 -10.71 -4.17
N ILE A 64 -7.46 -10.76 -3.96
CA ILE A 64 -6.49 -11.21 -4.98
C ILE A 64 -6.67 -12.72 -5.21
N PRO A 65 -6.66 -13.21 -6.47
CA PRO A 65 -6.68 -14.65 -6.75
C PRO A 65 -5.61 -15.41 -5.97
N ASP A 66 -5.97 -16.55 -5.37
CA ASP A 66 -5.06 -17.30 -4.49
C ASP A 66 -3.74 -17.67 -5.19
N ALA A 67 -3.81 -18.15 -6.43
CA ALA A 67 -2.63 -18.51 -7.21
C ALA A 67 -1.68 -17.33 -7.45
N LEU A 68 -2.23 -16.13 -7.72
CA LEU A 68 -1.43 -14.91 -7.89
C LEU A 68 -0.82 -14.49 -6.56
N TYR A 69 -1.61 -14.51 -5.48
CA TYR A 69 -1.13 -14.14 -4.16
C TYR A 69 -0.01 -15.06 -3.67
N ASP A 70 -0.14 -16.37 -3.84
CA ASP A 70 0.90 -17.35 -3.49
C ASP A 70 2.20 -17.10 -4.28
N GLN A 71 2.09 -16.75 -5.56
CA GLN A 71 3.24 -16.33 -6.36
C GLN A 71 3.86 -15.03 -5.84
N MET A 72 3.05 -14.03 -5.50
CA MET A 72 3.54 -12.78 -4.89
C MET A 72 4.30 -13.04 -3.59
N ARG A 73 3.83 -13.97 -2.76
CA ARG A 73 4.47 -14.34 -1.49
C ARG A 73 5.83 -15.01 -1.66
N THR A 74 6.06 -15.66 -2.79
CA THR A 74 7.34 -16.32 -3.09
C THR A 74 8.25 -15.46 -3.96
N ALA A 75 7.75 -14.40 -4.60
CA ALA A 75 8.56 -13.48 -5.40
C ALA A 75 9.58 -12.69 -4.55
N ARG A 76 10.61 -12.15 -5.23
CA ARG A 76 11.56 -11.17 -4.67
C ARG A 76 10.77 -9.94 -4.21
N LEU A 77 11.01 -9.49 -2.98
CA LEU A 77 10.42 -8.28 -2.42
C LEU A 77 11.46 -7.18 -2.35
N TYR A 78 11.15 -6.03 -2.94
CA TYR A 78 11.91 -4.80 -2.74
C TYR A 78 11.20 -3.94 -1.70
N PHE A 79 11.73 -3.94 -0.48
CA PHE A 79 11.17 -3.18 0.63
C PHE A 79 11.80 -1.80 0.69
N VAL A 80 11.01 -0.76 0.41
CA VAL A 80 11.45 0.63 0.47
C VAL A 80 11.37 1.12 1.91
N ASP A 81 12.52 1.18 2.59
CA ASP A 81 12.60 1.66 3.96
C ASP A 81 12.73 3.18 3.99
N MET A 82 11.59 3.84 4.20
CA MET A 82 11.51 5.29 4.30
C MET A 82 11.31 5.72 5.77
N PRO A 83 12.05 6.73 6.26
CA PRO A 83 11.88 7.24 7.60
C PRO A 83 10.43 7.62 7.91
N LYS A 84 9.96 7.26 9.11
CA LYS A 84 8.55 7.45 9.51
C LYS A 84 8.08 8.90 9.37
N ALA A 85 8.96 9.86 9.64
CA ALA A 85 8.64 11.29 9.49
C ALA A 85 8.37 11.69 8.04
N ASP A 86 9.14 11.16 7.09
CA ASP A 86 8.96 11.42 5.65
C ASP A 86 7.65 10.78 5.16
N ARG A 87 7.37 9.54 5.60
CA ARG A 87 6.11 8.85 5.30
C ARG A 87 4.91 9.64 5.82
N ALA A 88 4.97 10.14 7.06
CA ALA A 88 3.91 10.95 7.64
C ALA A 88 3.69 12.26 6.86
N ALA A 89 4.77 12.96 6.46
CA ALA A 89 4.67 14.17 5.66
C ALA A 89 3.98 13.93 4.31
N ARG A 90 4.28 12.80 3.64
CA ARG A 90 3.61 12.40 2.40
C ARG A 90 2.14 12.09 2.61
N LEU A 91 1.80 11.33 3.65
CA LEU A 91 0.40 11.01 3.97
C LEU A 91 -0.44 12.26 4.22
N VAL A 92 0.13 13.30 4.83
CA VAL A 92 -0.56 14.59 5.00
C VAL A 92 -0.83 15.25 3.66
N VAL A 93 0.08 15.15 2.69
CA VAL A 93 -0.16 15.64 1.32
C VAL A 93 -1.23 14.80 0.61
N ASP A 94 -1.14 13.48 0.71
CA ASP A 94 -1.99 12.54 -0.03
C ASP A 94 -3.43 12.48 0.47
N TYR A 95 -3.64 12.68 1.78
CA TYR A 95 -4.94 12.51 2.45
C TYR A 95 -5.43 13.75 3.19
N GLY A 96 -4.58 14.74 3.46
CA GLY A 96 -4.92 15.87 4.32
C GLY A 96 -5.94 16.85 3.74
N ALA A 97 -6.20 16.79 2.43
CA ALA A 97 -7.25 17.57 1.78
C ALA A 97 -8.66 16.96 1.94
N ARG A 98 -8.77 15.74 2.47
CA ARG A 98 -10.06 15.09 2.74
C ARG A 98 -10.75 15.73 3.95
N ASP A 99 -12.07 15.70 3.96
CA ASP A 99 -12.84 16.23 5.08
C ASP A 99 -12.60 15.43 6.37
N LYS A 100 -12.79 16.09 7.52
CA LYS A 100 -12.55 15.47 8.84
C LYS A 100 -13.44 14.25 9.09
N THR A 101 -14.66 14.21 8.57
CA THR A 101 -15.58 13.08 8.77
C THR A 101 -15.04 11.84 8.08
N THR A 102 -14.62 11.96 6.82
CA THR A 102 -13.99 10.87 6.07
C THR A 102 -12.74 10.34 6.75
N LEU A 103 -11.88 11.23 7.27
CA LEU A 103 -10.68 10.82 8.01
C LEU A 103 -11.02 10.12 9.34
N ALA A 104 -12.03 10.61 10.06
CA ALA A 104 -12.48 9.99 11.31
C ALA A 104 -13.04 8.58 11.08
N GLU A 105 -13.86 8.39 10.04
CA GLU A 105 -14.39 7.09 9.66
C GLU A 105 -13.28 6.09 9.29
N ALA A 106 -12.23 6.56 8.60
CA ALA A 106 -11.07 5.76 8.27
C ALA A 106 -10.26 5.32 9.52
N ILE A 107 -10.15 6.20 10.53
CA ILE A 107 -9.54 5.87 11.83
C ILE A 107 -10.38 4.82 12.58
N LEU A 108 -11.70 5.03 12.64
CA LEU A 108 -12.63 4.14 13.36
C LEU A 108 -12.62 2.71 12.78
N ARG A 109 -12.48 2.56 11.46
CA ARG A 109 -12.37 1.24 10.81
C ARG A 109 -11.19 0.40 11.31
N ILE A 110 -10.11 1.02 11.78
CA ILE A 110 -8.91 0.33 12.30
C ILE A 110 -8.82 0.34 13.83
N GLN A 111 -9.81 0.90 14.54
CA GLN A 111 -9.82 1.05 16.00
C GLN A 111 -9.48 -0.25 16.75
N LYS A 112 -10.14 -1.36 16.40
CA LYS A 112 -9.94 -2.66 17.08
C LYS A 112 -8.49 -3.14 17.00
N ARG A 113 -7.81 -2.85 15.89
CA ARG A 113 -6.45 -3.33 15.63
C ARG A 113 -5.37 -2.36 16.13
N MET A 114 -5.60 -1.05 16.04
CA MET A 114 -4.68 -0.05 16.57
C MET A 114 -4.78 0.14 18.09
N GLY A 115 -5.93 -0.24 18.68
CA GLY A 115 -6.23 -0.14 20.10
C GLY A 115 -7.01 1.14 20.46
N PRO A 116 -7.84 1.11 21.52
CA PRO A 116 -8.74 2.21 21.88
C PRO A 116 -8.00 3.50 22.26
N GLN A 117 -6.82 3.39 22.88
CA GLN A 117 -6.00 4.55 23.24
C GLN A 117 -5.48 5.30 22.01
N HIS A 118 -4.83 4.60 21.07
CA HIS A 118 -4.33 5.22 19.85
C HIS A 118 -5.46 5.76 18.97
N CYS A 119 -6.60 5.07 18.90
CA CYS A 119 -7.77 5.56 18.18
C CYS A 119 -8.24 6.91 18.75
N ARG A 120 -8.38 7.00 20.07
CA ARG A 120 -8.78 8.24 20.75
C ARG A 120 -7.78 9.37 20.47
N GLN A 121 -6.49 9.11 20.64
CA GLN A 121 -5.44 10.09 20.37
C GLN A 121 -5.44 10.57 18.91
N ALA A 122 -5.69 9.69 17.95
CA ALA A 122 -5.79 10.06 16.54
C ALA A 122 -7.02 10.93 16.26
N LEU A 123 -8.17 10.64 16.88
CA LEU A 123 -9.38 11.46 16.74
C LEU A 123 -9.21 12.84 17.40
N GLU A 124 -8.58 12.91 18.57
CA GLU A 124 -8.25 14.18 19.25
C GLU A 124 -7.29 15.03 18.40
N ALA A 125 -6.25 14.42 17.82
CA ALA A 125 -5.34 15.10 16.91
C ALA A 125 -6.04 15.60 15.64
N LEU A 126 -6.96 14.80 15.07
CA LEU A 126 -7.76 15.19 13.91
C LEU A 126 -8.68 16.38 14.23
N ASP A 127 -9.30 16.40 15.40
CA ASP A 127 -10.15 17.50 15.84
C ASP A 127 -9.33 18.80 15.96
N ALA A 128 -8.13 18.71 16.56
CA ALA A 128 -7.17 19.80 16.67
C ALA A 128 -6.52 20.22 15.33
N GLY A 129 -6.77 19.50 14.23
CA GLY A 129 -6.16 19.77 12.92
C GLY A 129 -4.69 19.32 12.78
N ASP A 130 -4.17 18.56 13.75
CA ASP A 130 -2.82 18.00 13.70
C ASP A 130 -2.77 16.70 12.88
N LEU A 131 -2.87 16.87 11.56
CA LEU A 131 -2.83 15.77 10.60
C LEU A 131 -1.51 14.99 10.63
N ARG A 132 -0.41 15.62 11.07
CA ARG A 132 0.87 14.95 11.20
C ARG A 132 0.84 13.93 12.33
N SER A 133 0.28 14.28 13.47
CA SER A 133 0.08 13.33 14.57
C SER A 133 -0.89 12.22 14.18
N VAL A 134 -1.97 12.53 13.46
CA VAL A 134 -2.86 11.50 12.88
C VAL A 134 -2.06 10.49 12.05
N ALA A 135 -1.26 10.96 11.09
CA ALA A 135 -0.44 10.11 10.23
C ALA A 135 0.59 9.29 11.02
N LEU A 136 1.26 9.86 12.02
CA LEU A 136 2.24 9.15 12.84
C LEU A 136 1.62 8.04 13.69
N ILE A 137 0.43 8.27 14.23
CA ILE A 137 -0.30 7.29 15.04
C ILE A 137 -0.79 6.15 14.16
N THR A 138 -1.41 6.45 13.01
CA THR A 138 -1.93 5.42 12.09
C THR A 138 -0.80 4.61 11.45
N LEU A 139 0.33 5.23 11.12
CA LEU A 139 1.53 4.50 10.67
C LEU A 139 1.99 3.45 11.69
N GLY A 140 1.83 3.70 13.00
CA GLY A 140 2.17 2.72 14.03
C GLY A 140 1.36 1.42 13.94
N TYR A 141 0.14 1.48 13.39
CA TYR A 141 -0.66 0.29 13.08
C TYR A 141 -0.18 -0.39 11.79
N TYR A 142 0.03 0.39 10.71
CA TYR A 142 0.45 -0.14 9.42
C TYR A 142 1.84 -0.78 9.46
N ASP A 143 2.81 -0.18 10.17
CA ASP A 143 4.16 -0.72 10.32
C ASP A 143 4.14 -2.12 10.95
N LYS A 144 3.25 -2.36 11.93
CA LYS A 144 3.07 -3.70 12.53
C LYS A 144 2.47 -4.69 11.54
N ALA A 145 1.55 -4.25 10.68
CA ALA A 145 0.96 -5.10 9.67
C ALA A 145 1.98 -5.48 8.59
N TYR A 146 2.78 -4.52 8.12
CA TYR A 146 3.87 -4.76 7.17
C TYR A 146 4.89 -5.75 7.72
N LEU A 147 5.37 -5.55 8.95
CA LEU A 147 6.35 -6.45 9.59
C LEU A 147 5.84 -7.89 9.70
N ARG A 148 4.54 -8.09 9.99
CA ARG A 148 3.93 -9.43 9.98
C ARG A 148 3.93 -10.02 8.57
N GLY A 149 3.57 -9.23 7.57
CA GLY A 149 3.64 -9.61 6.16
C GLY A 149 5.04 -10.07 5.77
N THR A 150 6.07 -9.25 6.00
CA THR A 150 7.47 -9.61 5.66
C THR A 150 8.00 -10.80 6.45
N SER A 151 7.62 -10.99 7.71
CA SER A 151 8.08 -12.14 8.52
C SER A 151 7.69 -13.52 7.97
N SER A 152 6.68 -13.58 7.10
CA SER A 152 6.27 -14.83 6.43
C SER A 152 7.08 -15.16 5.17
N ARG A 153 7.89 -14.22 4.67
CA ARG A 153 8.79 -14.42 3.52
C ARG A 153 10.16 -14.90 3.98
N SER A 154 10.82 -15.68 3.14
CA SER A 154 12.21 -16.05 3.36
C SER A 154 13.11 -14.80 3.29
N PRO A 155 13.99 -14.55 4.29
CA PRO A 155 14.80 -13.33 4.35
C PRO A 155 15.70 -13.09 3.13
N ASP A 156 16.16 -14.16 2.48
CA ASP A 156 16.97 -14.14 1.24
C ASP A 156 16.24 -13.53 0.04
N ARG A 157 14.90 -13.43 0.11
CA ARG A 157 14.07 -12.86 -0.95
C ARG A 157 13.73 -11.39 -0.72
N ILE A 158 14.17 -10.79 0.39
CA ILE A 158 13.87 -9.41 0.75
C ILE A 158 15.09 -8.54 0.52
N THR A 159 14.98 -7.56 -0.38
CA THR A 159 15.97 -6.49 -0.57
C THR A 159 15.43 -5.22 0.05
N THR A 160 16.06 -4.77 1.14
CA THR A 160 15.68 -3.50 1.77
C THR A 160 16.49 -2.37 1.16
N ILE A 161 15.80 -1.34 0.68
CA ILE A 161 16.40 -0.16 0.08
C ILE A 161 16.06 1.06 0.95
N PRO A 162 17.02 1.64 1.66
CA PRO A 162 16.80 2.85 2.45
C PRO A 162 16.65 4.06 1.52
N VAL A 163 15.57 4.82 1.65
CA VAL A 163 15.25 5.93 0.73
C VAL A 163 14.62 7.11 1.46
N ARG A 164 15.04 8.33 1.13
CA ARG A 164 14.36 9.57 1.56
C ARG A 164 13.30 9.98 0.56
N ALA A 165 12.30 10.76 1.00
CA ALA A 165 11.22 11.20 0.09
C ALA A 165 11.72 11.94 -1.18
N SER A 166 12.85 12.66 -1.08
CA SER A 166 13.49 13.36 -2.20
C SER A 166 14.08 12.44 -3.27
N GLU A 167 14.31 11.17 -2.96
CA GLU A 167 15.07 10.22 -3.79
C GLU A 167 14.16 9.18 -4.49
N LEU A 168 12.84 9.30 -4.37
CA LEU A 168 11.93 8.34 -4.99
C LEU A 168 12.03 8.29 -6.52
N ARG A 169 12.33 9.43 -7.17
CA ARG A 169 12.51 9.45 -8.62
C ARG A 169 13.73 8.64 -9.07
N THR A 170 14.79 8.66 -8.28
CA THR A 170 16.02 7.90 -8.54
C THR A 170 15.87 6.42 -8.17
N LEU A 171 15.04 6.10 -7.18
CA LEU A 171 14.74 4.71 -6.79
C LEU A 171 14.14 3.89 -7.93
N ALA A 172 13.20 4.45 -8.68
CA ALA A 172 12.57 3.74 -9.80
C ALA A 172 13.59 3.32 -10.87
N THR A 173 14.63 4.15 -11.08
CA THR A 173 15.75 3.81 -11.96
C THR A 173 16.61 2.69 -11.38
N GLN A 174 16.97 2.76 -10.09
CA GLN A 174 17.78 1.74 -9.42
C GLN A 174 17.12 0.36 -9.41
N LEU A 175 15.81 0.29 -9.17
CA LEU A 175 15.05 -0.96 -9.18
C LEU A 175 15.05 -1.66 -10.55
N LYS A 176 15.08 -0.89 -11.64
CA LYS A 176 15.11 -1.44 -12.99
C LYS A 176 16.42 -2.17 -13.27
N ASP A 177 17.54 -1.57 -12.86
CA ASP A 177 18.88 -2.11 -13.14
C ASP A 177 19.11 -3.45 -12.40
N ASP A 178 18.54 -3.61 -11.20
CA ASP A 178 18.67 -4.84 -10.39
C ASP A 178 17.89 -6.05 -10.95
N VAL A 179 16.83 -5.81 -11.73
CA VAL A 179 15.98 -6.87 -12.32
C VAL A 179 16.39 -7.24 -13.75
N THR A 180 17.23 -6.42 -14.39
CA THR A 180 17.71 -6.65 -15.77
C THR A 180 19.07 -7.38 -15.80
N THR A 181 19.67 -7.67 -14.64
CA THR A 181 20.97 -8.33 -14.49
C THR A 181 20.79 -9.79 -14.07
#